data_AF-A0A670XY29-F1
#
_entry.id   AF-A0A670XY29-F1
#
_cell.length_a   1.000
_cell.length_b   1.000
_cell.length_c   1.000
_cell.angle_alpha   90.00
_cell.angle_beta   90.00
_cell.angle_gamma   90.00
#
_symmetry.space_group_name_H-M   'P 1'
#
loop_
_entity.id
_entity.type
_entity.pdbx_description
1 polymer ?
#
loop_
_entity_poly.entity_id
_entity_poly.type
_entity_poly.pdbx_seq_one_letter_code
_entity_poly.pdbx_strand_id
1 'polypeptide(L)'
;MTSIKEQAAISRLITFLQEWDSAGKVTRKRILENFILANQDKTGPELEIEFSQGASLFLARITAWLRLTYMYGTCLEQQLKSIGIFLSAASGQRYLLEFLEIGGILTLLEILGLKQVKEEDKMESVKLLQLVAKSGRKFKELICESYGVRSIAEFFATSKSEATQEQVQILLDTLGHGNPKYQNQVYKGLIALLKCTSPKAQQLSLQTLRIIQSIVGKAHPSIVDSVLSVLRSLNFEVQYEGKTLLFWHSLSRCFPRLEYNPVWGDSLYKFIIYFTTNRFP
;
A
#
# COMPACT_ATOMS: atom_id res chain seq x y z
N MET A 1 -39.54 12.89 -20.75
CA MET A 1 -39.34 12.08 -21.97
C MET A 1 -37.85 11.98 -22.19
N THR A 2 -37.26 10.79 -22.05
CA THR A 2 -35.85 10.54 -22.41
C THR A 2 -35.66 10.72 -23.90
N SER A 3 -34.54 11.32 -24.32
CA SER A 3 -34.28 11.53 -25.74
C SER A 3 -33.97 10.22 -26.46
N ILE A 4 -34.18 10.15 -27.77
CA ILE A 4 -33.85 8.97 -28.60
C ILE A 4 -32.37 8.58 -28.44
N LYS A 5 -31.47 9.57 -28.27
CA LYS A 5 -30.04 9.34 -28.06
C LYS A 5 -29.75 8.70 -26.71
N GLU A 6 -30.43 9.15 -25.65
CA GLU A 6 -30.30 8.56 -24.30
C GLU A 6 -30.81 7.12 -24.28
N GLN A 7 -31.95 6.86 -24.93
CA GLN A 7 -32.50 5.50 -25.02
C GLN A 7 -31.53 4.55 -25.73
N ALA A 8 -30.90 5.00 -26.82
CA ALA A 8 -29.89 4.21 -27.54
C ALA A 8 -28.59 3.99 -26.72
N ALA A 9 -28.21 4.93 -25.85
CA ALA A 9 -27.07 4.77 -24.96
C ALA A 9 -27.36 3.73 -23.85
N ILE A 10 -28.55 3.80 -23.24
CA ILE A 10 -29.01 2.82 -22.25
C ILE A 10 -29.08 1.41 -22.85
N SER A 11 -29.63 1.25 -24.06
CA SER A 11 -29.68 -0.06 -24.72
C SER A 11 -28.28 -0.63 -24.96
N ARG A 12 -27.29 0.19 -25.34
CA ARG A 12 -25.90 -0.26 -25.51
C ARG A 12 -25.28 -0.73 -24.19
N LEU A 13 -25.52 0.00 -23.09
CA LEU A 13 -25.09 -0.42 -21.76
C LEU A 13 -25.69 -1.80 -21.40
N ILE A 14 -27.00 -1.99 -21.60
CA ILE A 14 -27.66 -3.25 -21.26
C ILE A 14 -27.05 -4.41 -22.05
N THR A 15 -26.84 -4.25 -23.36
CA THR A 15 -26.18 -5.27 -24.18
C THR A 15 -24.76 -5.57 -23.71
N PHE A 16 -23.99 -4.53 -23.35
CA PHE A 16 -22.65 -4.70 -22.80
C PHE A 16 -22.65 -5.50 -21.49
N LEU A 17 -23.56 -5.20 -20.56
CA LEU A 17 -23.69 -5.93 -19.30
C LEU A 17 -24.13 -7.38 -19.52
N GLN A 18 -25.03 -7.63 -20.49
CA GLN A 18 -25.44 -8.99 -20.88
C GLN A 18 -24.29 -9.79 -21.50
N GLU A 19 -23.44 -9.15 -22.33
CA GLU A 19 -22.23 -9.77 -22.85
C GLU A 19 -21.31 -10.16 -21.69
N TRP A 20 -21.08 -9.28 -20.72
CA TRP A 20 -20.29 -9.60 -19.53
C TRP A 20 -20.85 -10.78 -18.74
N ASP A 21 -22.15 -10.76 -18.48
CA ASP A 21 -22.83 -11.74 -17.61
C ASP A 21 -22.78 -13.15 -18.25
N SER A 22 -22.91 -13.24 -19.58
CA SER A 22 -22.82 -14.50 -20.35
C SER A 22 -21.39 -14.90 -20.77
N ALA A 23 -20.41 -14.01 -20.63
CA ALA A 23 -19.04 -14.23 -21.09
C ALA A 23 -18.26 -15.24 -20.24
N GLY A 24 -17.49 -16.09 -20.92
CA GLY A 24 -16.43 -16.88 -20.31
C GLY A 24 -15.18 -16.06 -19.99
N LYS A 25 -14.18 -16.71 -19.35
CA LYS A 25 -12.91 -16.09 -18.92
C LYS A 25 -12.22 -15.26 -20.01
N VAL A 26 -12.10 -15.81 -21.22
CA VAL A 26 -11.37 -15.15 -22.33
C VAL A 26 -12.07 -13.87 -22.76
N THR A 27 -13.40 -13.92 -22.93
CA THR A 27 -14.20 -12.76 -23.33
C THR A 27 -14.20 -11.70 -22.24
N ARG A 28 -14.37 -12.07 -20.96
CA ARG A 28 -14.27 -11.11 -19.84
C ARG A 28 -12.89 -10.46 -19.76
N LYS A 29 -11.82 -11.22 -19.95
CA LYS A 29 -10.45 -10.66 -20.02
C LYS A 29 -10.34 -9.59 -21.11
N ARG A 30 -10.82 -9.89 -22.33
CA ARG A 30 -10.81 -8.94 -23.45
C ARG A 30 -11.64 -7.69 -23.14
N ILE A 31 -12.81 -7.85 -22.52
CA ILE A 31 -13.65 -6.72 -22.08
C ILE A 31 -12.86 -5.83 -21.11
N LEU A 32 -12.19 -6.41 -20.11
CA LEU A 32 -11.37 -5.64 -19.17
C LEU A 32 -10.17 -4.97 -19.83
N GLU A 33 -9.49 -5.63 -20.76
CA GLU A 33 -8.36 -5.04 -21.49
C GLU A 33 -8.81 -3.83 -22.32
N ASN A 34 -9.93 -3.95 -23.04
CA ASN A 34 -10.52 -2.84 -23.79
C ASN A 34 -10.95 -1.70 -22.85
N PHE A 35 -11.57 -2.03 -21.71
CA PHE A 35 -11.95 -1.06 -20.70
C PHE A 35 -10.73 -0.30 -20.16
N ILE A 36 -9.67 -1.02 -19.79
CA ILE A 36 -8.43 -0.44 -19.28
C ILE A 36 -7.83 0.52 -20.29
N LEU A 37 -7.73 0.13 -21.56
CA LEU A 37 -7.16 0.98 -22.61
C LEU A 37 -7.99 2.24 -22.86
N ALA A 38 -9.32 2.13 -22.80
CA ALA A 38 -10.22 3.24 -23.12
C ALA A 38 -10.45 4.22 -21.96
N ASN A 39 -10.19 3.82 -20.71
CA ASN A 39 -10.65 4.54 -19.52
C ASN A 39 -9.55 4.96 -18.54
N GLN A 40 -8.27 4.87 -18.92
CA GLN A 40 -7.19 5.48 -18.11
C GLN A 40 -7.48 6.96 -17.86
N ASP A 41 -7.20 7.41 -16.64
CA ASP A 41 -7.25 8.82 -16.20
C ASP A 41 -8.61 9.54 -16.32
N LYS A 42 -9.69 8.81 -16.60
CA LYS A 42 -11.04 9.39 -16.60
C LYS A 42 -11.54 9.73 -15.20
N THR A 43 -12.31 10.80 -15.15
CA THR A 43 -13.04 11.26 -13.97
C THR A 43 -14.33 10.46 -13.78
N GLY A 44 -14.90 10.52 -12.57
CA GLY A 44 -16.16 9.88 -12.23
C GLY A 44 -17.30 10.28 -13.18
N PRO A 45 -17.52 11.57 -13.47
CA PRO A 45 -18.51 12.01 -14.44
C PRO A 45 -18.29 11.47 -15.86
N GLU A 46 -17.04 11.38 -16.34
CA GLU A 46 -16.74 10.82 -17.66
C GLU A 46 -17.07 9.32 -17.73
N LEU A 47 -16.76 8.57 -16.66
CA LEU A 47 -17.17 7.17 -16.54
C LEU A 47 -18.70 7.03 -16.54
N GLU A 48 -19.42 7.88 -15.79
CA GLU A 48 -20.87 7.81 -15.79
C GLU A 48 -21.47 8.19 -17.16
N ILE A 49 -20.87 9.11 -17.92
CA ILE A 49 -21.30 9.41 -19.29
C ILE A 49 -21.08 8.19 -20.20
N GLU A 50 -19.92 7.54 -20.12
CA GLU A 50 -19.62 6.35 -20.93
C GLU A 50 -20.59 5.21 -20.65
N PHE A 51 -20.92 4.99 -19.38
CA PHE A 51 -21.78 3.91 -18.94
C PHE A 51 -23.24 4.34 -18.76
N SER A 52 -23.70 5.45 -19.35
CA SER A 52 -25.10 5.90 -19.26
C SER A 52 -25.65 5.91 -17.81
N GLN A 53 -24.86 6.43 -16.87
CA GLN A 53 -25.10 6.47 -15.42
C GLN A 53 -25.12 5.09 -14.73
N GLY A 54 -24.54 4.08 -15.38
CA GLY A 54 -24.47 2.69 -14.92
C GLY A 54 -23.06 2.21 -14.61
N ALA A 55 -22.09 3.11 -14.41
CA ALA A 55 -20.69 2.73 -14.20
C ALA A 55 -20.52 1.83 -12.95
N SER A 56 -21.28 2.13 -11.89
CA SER A 56 -21.33 1.35 -10.65
C SER A 56 -21.80 -0.09 -10.86
N LEU A 57 -22.70 -0.32 -11.82
CA LEU A 57 -23.18 -1.67 -12.16
C LEU A 57 -22.09 -2.53 -12.78
N PHE A 58 -21.17 -1.91 -13.51
CA PHE A 58 -20.02 -2.61 -14.06
C PHE A 58 -18.98 -2.87 -12.97
N LEU A 59 -18.68 -1.89 -12.11
CA LEU A 59 -17.81 -2.09 -10.95
C LEU A 59 -18.28 -3.26 -10.08
N ALA A 60 -19.56 -3.32 -9.73
CA ALA A 60 -20.14 -4.42 -8.94
C ALA A 60 -19.94 -5.81 -9.58
N ARG A 61 -19.96 -5.88 -10.91
CA ARG A 61 -19.72 -7.13 -11.65
C ARG A 61 -18.25 -7.54 -11.65
N ILE A 62 -17.34 -6.59 -11.83
CA ILE A 62 -15.89 -6.85 -11.76
C ILE A 62 -15.53 -7.33 -10.35
N THR A 63 -16.05 -6.67 -9.32
CA THR A 63 -15.73 -7.02 -7.94
C THR A 63 -16.36 -8.35 -7.50
N ALA A 64 -17.58 -8.67 -7.98
CA ALA A 64 -18.16 -9.99 -7.80
C ALA A 64 -17.31 -11.07 -8.48
N TRP A 65 -16.82 -10.83 -9.70
CA TRP A 65 -15.95 -11.78 -10.39
C TRP A 65 -14.59 -11.94 -9.68
N LEU A 66 -14.05 -10.85 -9.12
CA LEU A 66 -12.82 -10.86 -8.33
C LEU A 66 -12.97 -11.78 -7.13
N ARG A 67 -14.03 -11.58 -6.34
CA ARG A 67 -14.34 -12.41 -5.15
C ARG A 67 -14.46 -13.89 -5.48
N LEU A 68 -14.97 -14.25 -6.66
CA LEU A 68 -15.10 -15.64 -7.08
C LEU A 68 -13.79 -16.26 -7.58
N THR A 69 -12.81 -15.45 -8.00
CA THR A 69 -11.68 -15.95 -8.79
C THR A 69 -10.28 -15.59 -8.28
N TYR A 70 -10.15 -14.67 -7.32
CA TYR A 70 -8.85 -14.20 -6.82
C TYR A 70 -7.98 -15.33 -6.25
N MET A 71 -8.59 -16.33 -5.62
CA MET A 71 -7.88 -17.51 -5.09
C MET A 71 -7.16 -18.32 -6.17
N TYR A 72 -7.61 -18.24 -7.43
CA TYR A 72 -7.03 -18.95 -8.56
C TYR A 72 -6.20 -18.05 -9.49
N GLY A 73 -6.08 -16.75 -9.19
CA GLY A 73 -5.33 -15.79 -10.00
C GLY A 73 -5.89 -15.59 -11.42
N THR A 74 -7.16 -15.91 -11.67
CA THR A 74 -7.72 -15.84 -13.02
C THR A 74 -7.91 -14.38 -13.44
N CYS A 75 -7.12 -13.92 -14.41
CA CYS A 75 -7.21 -12.55 -14.95
C CYS A 75 -7.10 -11.47 -13.86
N LEU A 76 -6.37 -11.76 -12.80
CA LEU A 76 -6.36 -10.96 -11.59
C LEU A 76 -5.80 -9.55 -11.84
N GLU A 77 -4.71 -9.46 -12.62
CA GLU A 77 -4.14 -8.18 -13.08
C GLU A 77 -5.19 -7.27 -13.73
N GLN A 78 -5.93 -7.78 -14.71
CA GLN A 78 -6.95 -7.02 -15.43
C GLN A 78 -8.06 -6.57 -14.49
N GLN A 79 -8.52 -7.47 -13.60
CA GLN A 79 -9.56 -7.15 -12.64
C GLN A 79 -9.13 -6.03 -11.68
N LEU A 80 -7.93 -6.12 -11.12
CA LEU A 80 -7.40 -5.11 -10.19
C LEU A 80 -7.14 -3.77 -10.90
N LYS A 81 -6.56 -3.77 -12.11
CA LYS A 81 -6.35 -2.56 -12.90
C LYS A 81 -7.68 -1.87 -13.27
N SER A 82 -8.69 -2.64 -13.66
CA SER A 82 -10.02 -2.08 -13.95
C SER A 82 -10.67 -1.47 -12.71
N ILE A 83 -10.58 -2.13 -11.54
CA ILE A 83 -11.04 -1.55 -10.28
C ILE A 83 -10.25 -0.27 -9.95
N GLY A 84 -8.94 -0.26 -10.23
CA GLY A 84 -8.07 0.91 -10.03
C GLY A 84 -8.58 2.16 -10.73
N ILE A 85 -9.06 2.03 -11.98
CA ILE A 85 -9.66 3.15 -12.74
C ILE A 85 -10.83 3.77 -11.98
N PHE A 86 -11.73 2.95 -11.44
CA PHE A 86 -12.85 3.45 -10.64
C PHE A 86 -12.38 4.13 -9.35
N LEU A 87 -11.40 3.54 -8.64
CA LEU A 87 -10.92 4.07 -7.36
C LEU A 87 -10.08 5.34 -7.50
N SER A 88 -9.40 5.54 -8.64
CA SER A 88 -8.59 6.74 -8.91
C SER A 88 -9.37 7.86 -9.58
N ALA A 89 -10.59 7.60 -10.06
CA ALA A 89 -11.40 8.58 -10.77
C ALA A 89 -11.72 9.80 -9.89
N ALA A 90 -11.31 11.00 -10.32
CA ALA A 90 -11.64 12.24 -9.63
C ALA A 90 -13.18 12.42 -9.57
N SER A 91 -13.70 12.88 -8.43
CA SER A 91 -15.15 12.94 -8.17
C SER A 91 -15.86 11.57 -8.21
N GLY A 92 -15.12 10.47 -8.12
CA GLY A 92 -15.63 9.09 -8.12
C GLY A 92 -15.76 8.45 -6.73
N GLN A 93 -15.87 9.24 -5.65
CA GLN A 93 -15.82 8.71 -4.27
C GLN A 93 -16.87 7.63 -3.99
N ARG A 94 -18.01 7.64 -4.69
CA ARG A 94 -19.03 6.57 -4.62
C ARG A 94 -18.45 5.18 -4.91
N TYR A 95 -17.57 5.06 -5.90
CA TYR A 95 -16.98 3.78 -6.31
C TYR A 95 -16.09 3.20 -5.22
N LEU A 96 -15.35 4.08 -4.54
CA LEU A 96 -14.57 3.69 -3.38
C LEU A 96 -15.47 3.15 -2.26
N LEU A 97 -16.56 3.84 -1.93
CA LEU A 97 -17.49 3.38 -0.90
C LEU A 97 -18.12 2.03 -1.26
N GLU A 98 -18.63 1.90 -2.49
CA GLU A 98 -19.22 0.65 -3.00
C GLU A 98 -18.21 -0.52 -2.94
N PHE A 99 -16.94 -0.27 -3.28
CA PHE A 99 -15.87 -1.27 -3.19
C PHE A 99 -15.57 -1.67 -1.73
N LEU A 100 -15.65 -0.73 -0.79
CA LEU A 100 -15.39 -1.00 0.63
C LEU A 100 -16.54 -1.76 1.28
N GLU A 101 -17.78 -1.42 0.95
CA GLU A 101 -19.00 -2.05 1.49
C GLU A 101 -19.06 -3.55 1.21
N ILE A 102 -18.54 -3.98 0.06
CA ILE A 102 -18.47 -5.41 -0.32
C ILE A 102 -17.25 -6.15 0.24
N GLY A 103 -16.46 -5.53 1.11
CA GLY A 103 -15.25 -6.13 1.69
C GLY A 103 -14.04 -6.12 0.76
N GLY A 104 -13.92 -5.10 -0.10
CA GLY A 104 -12.81 -4.95 -1.03
C GLY A 104 -11.43 -4.97 -0.36
N ILE A 105 -11.27 -4.28 0.78
CA ILE A 105 -9.99 -4.28 1.55
C ILE A 105 -9.58 -5.69 1.95
N LEU A 106 -10.50 -6.49 2.52
CA LEU A 106 -10.19 -7.86 2.96
C LEU A 106 -9.71 -8.70 1.78
N THR A 107 -10.38 -8.57 0.63
CA THR A 107 -10.01 -9.29 -0.59
C THR A 107 -8.60 -8.90 -1.07
N LEU A 108 -8.26 -7.59 -1.06
CA LEU A 108 -6.92 -7.13 -1.42
C LEU A 108 -5.84 -7.65 -0.45
N LEU A 109 -6.12 -7.63 0.85
CA LEU A 109 -5.18 -8.10 1.87
C LEU A 109 -4.96 -9.62 1.78
N GLU A 110 -6.02 -10.39 1.48
CA GLU A 110 -5.93 -11.83 1.26
C GLU A 110 -5.07 -12.16 0.04
N ILE A 111 -5.22 -11.43 -1.08
CA ILE A 111 -4.41 -11.61 -2.30
C ILE A 111 -2.90 -11.52 -1.98
N LEU A 112 -2.49 -10.58 -1.12
CA LEU A 112 -1.08 -10.44 -0.71
C LEU A 112 -0.53 -11.72 -0.05
N GLY A 113 -1.36 -12.42 0.73
CA GLY A 113 -1.01 -13.65 1.44
C GLY A 113 -1.04 -14.93 0.61
N LEU A 114 -1.62 -14.91 -0.59
CA LEU A 114 -1.75 -16.12 -1.43
C LEU A 114 -0.41 -16.51 -2.07
N LYS A 115 0.06 -17.73 -1.83
CA LYS A 115 1.36 -18.20 -2.34
C LYS A 115 1.37 -18.44 -3.86
N GLN A 116 0.23 -18.83 -4.41
CA GLN A 116 0.04 -19.18 -5.82
C GLN A 116 -0.16 -17.96 -6.74
N VAL A 117 -0.44 -16.79 -6.17
CA VAL A 117 -0.62 -15.56 -6.94
C VAL A 117 0.76 -14.96 -7.25
N LYS A 118 0.98 -14.61 -8.51
CA LYS A 118 2.23 -13.99 -8.98
C LYS A 118 2.44 -12.60 -8.35
N GLU A 119 3.70 -12.18 -8.25
CA GLU A 119 4.07 -10.95 -7.53
C GLU A 119 3.52 -9.69 -8.21
N GLU A 120 3.37 -9.69 -9.53
CA GLU A 120 2.81 -8.58 -10.30
C GLU A 120 1.34 -8.33 -9.97
N ASP A 121 0.56 -9.39 -9.73
CA ASP A 121 -0.86 -9.25 -9.33
C ASP A 121 -0.99 -8.72 -7.90
N LYS A 122 -0.09 -9.15 -7.01
CA LYS A 122 -0.04 -8.63 -5.63
C LYS A 122 0.35 -7.16 -5.62
N MET A 123 1.25 -6.75 -6.51
CA MET A 123 1.59 -5.33 -6.70
C MET A 123 0.35 -4.50 -7.06
N GLU A 124 -0.50 -4.97 -7.97
CA GLU A 124 -1.74 -4.25 -8.28
C GLU A 124 -2.66 -4.14 -7.05
N SER A 125 -2.68 -5.16 -6.17
CA SER A 125 -3.41 -5.09 -4.90
C SER A 125 -2.81 -4.03 -3.95
N VAL A 126 -1.47 -3.91 -3.88
CA VAL A 126 -0.79 -2.85 -3.12
C VAL A 126 -1.17 -1.46 -3.66
N LYS A 127 -1.20 -1.27 -4.99
CA LYS A 127 -1.60 0.00 -5.60
C LYS A 127 -3.04 0.38 -5.23
N LEU A 128 -3.98 -0.58 -5.25
CA LEU A 128 -5.35 -0.31 -4.81
C LEU A 128 -5.41 0.06 -3.31
N LEU A 129 -4.68 -0.63 -2.44
CA LEU A 129 -4.59 -0.27 -1.02
C LEU A 129 -4.00 1.13 -0.81
N GLN A 130 -3.02 1.54 -1.63
CA GLN A 130 -2.48 2.89 -1.61
C GLN A 130 -3.52 3.94 -2.02
N LEU A 131 -4.34 3.67 -3.06
CA LEU A 131 -5.44 4.55 -3.46
C LEU A 131 -6.42 4.74 -2.30
N VAL A 132 -6.86 3.63 -1.69
CA VAL A 132 -7.76 3.65 -0.51
C VAL A 132 -7.14 4.45 0.64
N ALA A 133 -5.86 4.21 0.98
CA ALA A 133 -5.17 4.92 2.06
C ALA A 133 -5.03 6.43 1.79
N LYS A 134 -4.83 6.83 0.53
CA LYS A 134 -4.71 8.25 0.11
C LYS A 134 -6.04 9.00 0.20
N SER A 135 -7.17 8.31 0.11
CA SER A 135 -8.51 8.93 0.20
C SER A 135 -8.83 9.52 1.59
N GLY A 136 -8.01 9.26 2.62
CA GLY A 136 -8.08 9.95 3.90
C GLY A 136 -7.99 9.05 5.13
N ARG A 137 -7.95 9.68 6.31
CA ARG A 137 -7.70 9.00 7.59
C ARG A 137 -8.64 7.81 7.85
N LYS A 138 -9.95 7.97 7.65
CA LYS A 138 -10.95 6.91 7.91
C LYS A 138 -10.65 5.63 7.11
N PHE A 139 -10.15 5.77 5.88
CA PHE A 139 -9.80 4.63 5.04
C PHE A 139 -8.49 3.96 5.47
N LYS A 140 -7.50 4.74 5.92
CA LYS A 140 -6.28 4.20 6.56
C LYS A 140 -6.63 3.37 7.79
N GLU A 141 -7.52 3.91 8.64
CA GLU A 141 -8.00 3.23 9.83
C GLU A 141 -8.67 1.89 9.49
N LEU A 142 -9.53 1.86 8.46
CA LEU A 142 -10.19 0.64 8.00
C LEU A 142 -9.20 -0.44 7.51
N ILE A 143 -8.13 -0.04 6.80
CA ILE A 143 -7.05 -0.95 6.40
C ILE A 143 -6.37 -1.54 7.65
N CYS A 144 -6.03 -0.70 8.63
CA CYS A 144 -5.37 -1.15 9.86
C CYS A 144 -6.26 -2.08 10.70
N GLU A 145 -7.56 -1.80 10.80
CA GLU A 145 -8.57 -2.62 11.49
C GLU A 145 -8.72 -4.00 10.87
N SER A 146 -8.58 -4.08 9.55
CA SER A 146 -8.66 -5.33 8.78
C SER A 146 -7.38 -6.17 8.85
N TYR A 147 -6.58 -6.03 9.92
CA TYR A 147 -5.24 -6.63 10.06
C TYR A 147 -4.24 -6.22 8.96
N GLY A 148 -4.47 -5.11 8.27
CA GLY A 148 -3.70 -4.73 7.09
C GLY A 148 -2.21 -4.56 7.35
N VAL A 149 -1.81 -3.96 8.48
CA VAL A 149 -0.39 -3.81 8.83
C VAL A 149 0.34 -5.15 8.87
N ARG A 150 -0.31 -6.20 9.38
CA ARG A 150 0.27 -7.54 9.46
C ARG A 150 0.41 -8.14 8.06
N SER A 151 -0.67 -8.19 7.29
CA SER A 151 -0.64 -8.79 5.95
C SER A 151 0.33 -8.07 5.00
N ILE A 152 0.37 -6.74 5.07
CA ILE A 152 1.30 -5.92 4.29
C ILE A 152 2.74 -6.17 4.71
N ALA A 153 3.04 -6.25 6.01
CA ALA A 153 4.39 -6.57 6.51
C ALA A 153 4.81 -8.01 6.15
N GLU A 154 3.91 -8.99 6.24
CA GLU A 154 4.20 -10.36 5.81
C GLU A 154 4.54 -10.42 4.31
N PHE A 155 3.81 -9.69 3.46
CA PHE A 155 4.13 -9.58 2.05
C PHE A 155 5.46 -8.85 1.81
N PHE A 156 5.73 -7.77 2.54
CA PHE A 156 6.99 -7.03 2.48
C PHE A 156 8.19 -7.94 2.76
N ALA A 157 8.11 -8.74 3.83
CA ALA A 157 9.20 -9.62 4.25
C ALA A 157 9.47 -10.78 3.27
N THR A 158 8.46 -11.19 2.50
CA THR A 158 8.51 -12.37 1.62
C THR A 158 8.71 -12.03 0.14
N SER A 159 8.43 -10.78 -0.26
CA SER A 159 8.65 -10.28 -1.62
C SER A 159 10.14 -10.33 -1.99
N LYS A 160 10.40 -10.68 -3.26
CA LYS A 160 11.77 -10.78 -3.81
C LYS A 160 12.13 -9.58 -4.69
N SER A 161 11.14 -8.85 -5.18
CA SER A 161 11.33 -7.69 -6.06
C SER A 161 11.54 -6.42 -5.24
N GLU A 162 12.69 -5.77 -5.41
CA GLU A 162 12.97 -4.50 -4.73
C GLU A 162 11.95 -3.41 -5.07
N ALA A 163 11.51 -3.33 -6.34
CA ALA A 163 10.47 -2.39 -6.76
C ALA A 163 9.14 -2.64 -6.03
N THR A 164 8.83 -3.91 -5.70
CA THR A 164 7.65 -4.28 -4.89
C THR A 164 7.82 -3.84 -3.45
N GLN A 165 8.98 -4.10 -2.89
CA GLN A 165 9.33 -3.68 -1.55
C GLN A 165 9.25 -2.16 -1.36
N GLU A 166 9.66 -1.37 -2.35
CA GLU A 166 9.52 0.10 -2.34
C GLU A 166 8.05 0.55 -2.34
N GLN A 167 7.19 -0.07 -3.16
CA GLN A 167 5.75 0.25 -3.14
C GLN A 167 5.07 -0.13 -1.83
N VAL A 168 5.47 -1.26 -1.24
CA VAL A 168 4.97 -1.69 0.07
C VAL A 168 5.45 -0.76 1.18
N GLN A 169 6.70 -0.28 1.11
CA GLN A 169 7.23 0.73 2.03
C GLN A 169 6.41 2.02 1.97
N ILE A 170 6.11 2.53 0.76
CA ILE A 170 5.27 3.73 0.57
C ILE A 170 3.88 3.53 1.21
N LEU A 171 3.30 2.33 1.09
CA LEU A 171 2.00 2.02 1.70
C LEU A 171 2.09 2.05 3.24
N LEU A 172 3.08 1.39 3.84
CA LEU A 172 3.28 1.40 5.30
C LEU A 172 3.56 2.80 5.83
N ASP A 173 4.38 3.58 5.12
CA ASP A 173 4.64 4.98 5.45
C ASP A 173 3.35 5.81 5.40
N THR A 174 2.55 5.64 4.36
CA THR A 174 1.24 6.31 4.20
C THR A 174 0.28 5.95 5.34
N LEU A 175 0.28 4.69 5.79
CA LEU A 175 -0.57 4.24 6.90
C LEU A 175 -0.12 4.81 8.25
N GLY A 176 1.17 5.08 8.44
CA GLY A 176 1.70 5.70 9.66
C GLY A 176 1.43 7.21 9.73
N HIS A 177 1.46 7.92 8.60
CA HIS A 177 1.26 9.37 8.56
C HIS A 177 -0.22 9.80 8.69
N GLY A 178 -0.48 10.77 9.57
CA GLY A 178 -1.82 11.35 9.75
C GLY A 178 -2.87 10.37 10.30
N ASN A 179 -2.41 9.28 10.94
CA ASN A 179 -3.23 8.19 11.49
C ASN A 179 -2.90 7.91 12.97
N PRO A 180 -3.25 8.81 13.91
CA PRO A 180 -2.83 8.70 15.31
C PRO A 180 -3.32 7.41 16.02
N LYS A 181 -4.47 6.88 15.60
CA LYS A 181 -5.06 5.65 16.17
C LYS A 181 -4.18 4.42 15.94
N TYR A 182 -3.57 4.32 14.76
CA TYR A 182 -2.81 3.14 14.34
C TYR A 182 -1.31 3.36 14.11
N GLN A 183 -0.78 4.58 14.28
CA GLN A 183 0.65 4.86 14.14
C GLN A 183 1.54 3.92 14.97
N ASN A 184 1.12 3.56 16.19
CA ASN A 184 1.84 2.61 17.04
C ASN A 184 1.81 1.18 16.50
N GLN A 185 0.70 0.79 15.84
CA GLN A 185 0.59 -0.52 15.20
C GLN A 185 1.55 -0.61 13.99
N VAL A 186 1.56 0.41 13.14
CA VAL A 186 2.47 0.52 12.00
C VAL A 186 3.93 0.49 12.48
N TYR A 187 4.26 1.30 13.49
CA TYR A 187 5.59 1.35 14.09
C TYR A 187 6.04 -0.03 14.62
N LYS A 188 5.18 -0.74 15.37
CA LYS A 188 5.48 -2.11 15.82
C LYS A 188 5.64 -3.10 14.67
N GLY A 189 4.82 -2.98 13.62
CA GLY A 189 4.94 -3.78 12.41
C GLY A 189 6.29 -3.61 11.72
N LEU A 190 6.77 -2.37 11.61
CA LEU A 190 8.09 -2.07 11.07
C LEU A 190 9.23 -2.59 11.96
N ILE A 191 9.11 -2.53 13.29
CA ILE A 191 10.11 -3.15 14.20
C ILE A 191 10.18 -4.66 13.98
N ALA A 192 9.04 -5.32 13.74
CA ALA A 192 9.00 -6.76 13.48
C ALA A 192 9.71 -7.12 12.16
N LEU A 193 9.60 -6.27 11.13
CA LEU A 193 10.27 -6.44 9.84
C LEU A 193 11.80 -6.44 9.94
N LEU A 194 12.39 -5.81 10.96
CA LEU A 194 13.84 -5.85 11.17
C LEU A 194 14.40 -7.26 11.40
N LYS A 195 13.54 -8.22 11.77
CA LYS A 195 13.92 -9.63 11.96
C LYS A 195 13.80 -10.47 10.68
N CYS A 196 13.34 -9.90 9.57
CA CYS A 196 13.22 -10.65 8.32
C CYS A 196 14.59 -10.94 7.69
N THR A 197 14.60 -11.83 6.70
CA THR A 197 15.84 -12.26 6.03
C THR A 197 16.23 -11.38 4.84
N SER A 198 15.32 -10.53 4.35
CA SER A 198 15.57 -9.67 3.18
C SER A 198 16.31 -8.39 3.62
N PRO A 199 17.56 -8.17 3.19
CA PRO A 199 18.31 -6.98 3.58
C PRO A 199 17.64 -5.68 3.09
N LYS A 200 17.10 -5.70 1.87
CA LYS A 200 16.39 -4.55 1.30
C LYS A 200 15.12 -4.23 2.11
N ALA A 201 14.33 -5.22 2.51
CA ALA A 201 13.16 -4.98 3.38
C ALA A 201 13.57 -4.43 4.75
N GLN A 202 14.67 -4.92 5.35
CA GLN A 202 15.21 -4.37 6.60
C GLN A 202 15.63 -2.90 6.44
N GLN A 203 16.39 -2.58 5.39
CA GLN A 203 16.84 -1.23 5.06
C GLN A 203 15.66 -0.26 4.91
N LEU A 204 14.70 -0.59 4.04
CA LEU A 204 13.51 0.23 3.80
C LEU A 204 12.66 0.37 5.09
N SER A 205 12.56 -0.69 5.89
CA SER A 205 11.86 -0.64 7.18
C SER A 205 12.55 0.31 8.17
N LEU A 206 13.89 0.34 8.21
CA LEU A 206 14.65 1.27 9.07
C LEU A 206 14.45 2.72 8.64
N GLN A 207 14.44 2.99 7.34
CA GLN A 207 14.16 4.32 6.79
C GLN A 207 12.77 4.81 7.19
N THR A 208 11.75 3.97 7.04
CA THR A 208 10.38 4.32 7.46
C THR A 208 10.26 4.43 8.97
N LEU A 209 10.92 3.56 9.75
CA LEU A 209 10.96 3.67 11.21
C LEU A 209 11.50 5.00 11.69
N ARG A 210 12.56 5.52 11.04
CA ARG A 210 13.12 6.84 11.38
C ARG A 210 12.08 7.94 11.23
N ILE A 211 11.30 7.91 10.15
CA ILE A 211 10.24 8.90 9.90
C ILE A 211 9.13 8.72 10.94
N ILE A 212 8.57 7.51 11.08
CA ILE A 212 7.46 7.24 12.02
C ILE A 212 7.85 7.45 13.48
N GLN A 213 9.11 7.23 13.87
CA GLN A 213 9.61 7.51 15.23
C GLN A 213 9.43 8.98 15.61
N SER A 214 9.63 9.91 14.67
CA SER A 214 9.42 11.35 14.91
C SER A 214 7.96 11.68 15.21
N ILE A 215 7.02 10.88 14.69
CA ILE A 215 5.57 11.05 14.86
C ILE A 215 5.09 10.42 16.17
N VAL A 216 5.58 9.21 16.47
CA VAL A 216 5.21 8.46 17.69
C VAL A 216 5.82 9.09 18.94
N GLY A 217 6.98 9.75 18.81
CA GLY A 217 7.70 10.42 19.89
C GLY A 217 8.39 9.42 20.82
N LYS A 218 7.63 8.66 21.62
CA LYS A 218 8.20 7.69 22.57
C LYS A 218 8.53 6.37 21.88
N ALA A 219 9.82 6.02 21.82
CA ALA A 219 10.26 4.74 21.28
C ALA A 219 9.69 3.55 22.07
N HIS A 220 9.31 2.49 21.36
CA HIS A 220 8.83 1.26 21.98
C HIS A 220 10.04 0.42 22.43
N PRO A 221 10.04 -0.17 23.65
CA PRO A 221 11.21 -0.91 24.17
C PRO A 221 11.74 -2.00 23.24
N SER A 222 10.85 -2.67 22.49
CA SER A 222 11.24 -3.73 21.55
C SER A 222 12.11 -3.27 20.39
N ILE A 223 12.26 -1.96 20.16
CA ILE A 223 13.13 -1.44 19.10
C ILE A 223 14.60 -1.75 19.39
N VAL A 224 15.00 -1.80 20.67
CA VAL A 224 16.41 -1.95 21.08
C VAL A 224 16.98 -3.27 20.56
N ASP A 225 16.33 -4.39 20.88
CA ASP A 225 16.82 -5.71 20.47
C ASP A 225 16.83 -5.87 18.94
N SER A 226 15.79 -5.38 18.26
CA SER A 226 15.71 -5.42 16.79
C SER A 226 16.83 -4.60 16.15
N VAL A 227 17.14 -3.41 16.67
CA VAL A 227 18.22 -2.56 16.13
C VAL A 227 19.59 -3.15 16.45
N LEU A 228 19.80 -3.71 17.64
CA LEU A 228 21.04 -4.42 17.97
C LEU A 228 21.29 -5.60 17.04
N SER A 229 20.23 -6.33 16.66
CA SER A 229 20.32 -7.40 15.65
C SER A 229 20.75 -6.87 14.29
N VAL A 230 20.14 -5.77 13.83
CA VAL A 230 20.46 -5.10 12.56
C VAL A 230 21.91 -4.58 12.53
N LEU A 231 22.42 -4.04 13.63
CA LEU A 231 23.81 -3.58 13.73
C LEU A 231 24.83 -4.70 13.54
N ARG A 232 24.45 -5.95 13.85
CA ARG A 232 25.26 -7.15 13.66
C ARG A 232 25.10 -7.76 12.27
N SER A 233 24.28 -7.17 11.39
CA SER A 233 24.10 -7.64 10.02
C SER A 233 25.40 -7.52 9.23
N LEU A 234 25.64 -8.50 8.35
CA LEU A 234 26.74 -8.47 7.39
C LEU A 234 26.46 -7.55 6.19
N ASN A 235 25.21 -7.09 6.03
CA ASN A 235 24.85 -6.14 4.99
C ASN A 235 25.14 -4.71 5.46
N PHE A 236 26.04 -4.02 4.74
CA PHE A 236 26.49 -2.68 5.09
C PHE A 236 25.38 -1.63 5.07
N GLU A 237 24.44 -1.70 4.13
CA GLU A 237 23.32 -0.74 4.03
C GLU A 237 22.38 -0.88 5.22
N VAL A 238 22.05 -2.12 5.59
CA VAL A 238 21.23 -2.44 6.77
C VAL A 238 21.92 -1.95 8.04
N GLN A 239 23.22 -2.22 8.18
CA GLN A 239 23.99 -1.77 9.34
C GLN A 239 24.06 -0.22 9.39
N TYR A 240 24.26 0.44 8.26
CA TYR A 240 24.32 1.90 8.16
C TYR A 240 23.00 2.57 8.57
N GLU A 241 21.86 2.06 8.08
CA GLU A 241 20.55 2.57 8.48
C GLU A 241 20.27 2.31 9.97
N GLY A 242 20.71 1.17 10.52
CA GLY A 242 20.63 0.88 11.95
C GLY A 242 21.41 1.89 12.81
N LYS A 243 22.64 2.23 12.40
CA LYS A 243 23.45 3.28 13.05
C LYS A 243 22.76 4.64 12.96
N THR A 244 22.20 4.97 11.79
CA THR A 244 21.51 6.23 11.55
C THR A 244 20.27 6.39 12.43
N LEU A 245 19.49 5.32 12.61
CA LEU A 245 18.31 5.32 13.49
C LEU A 245 18.69 5.54 14.97
N LEU A 246 19.76 4.89 15.46
CA LEU A 246 20.26 5.10 16.82
C LEU A 246 20.77 6.52 17.05
N PHE A 247 21.50 7.05 16.08
CA PHE A 247 21.97 8.41 16.11
C PHE A 247 20.80 9.39 16.26
N TRP A 248 19.77 9.23 15.41
CA TRP A 248 18.58 10.08 15.45
C TRP A 248 17.87 10.00 16.80
N HIS A 249 17.66 8.80 17.34
CA HIS A 249 17.02 8.62 18.65
C HIS A 249 17.82 9.27 19.80
N SER A 250 19.16 9.18 19.74
CA SER A 250 20.04 9.80 20.73
C SER A 250 20.03 11.32 20.62
N LEU A 251 20.06 11.86 19.40
CA LEU A 251 19.99 13.29 19.13
C LEU A 251 18.65 13.90 19.58
N SER A 252 17.51 13.25 19.27
CA SER A 252 16.19 13.74 19.69
C SER A 252 16.01 13.79 21.22
N ARG A 253 16.72 12.92 21.96
CA ARG A 253 16.74 12.98 23.43
C ARG A 253 17.61 14.11 23.96
N CYS A 254 18.78 14.32 23.36
CA CYS A 254 19.71 15.37 23.79
C CYS A 254 19.26 16.77 23.37
N PHE A 255 18.54 16.89 22.25
CA PHE A 255 18.15 18.15 21.63
C PHE A 255 16.72 18.10 21.07
N PRO A 256 15.69 18.32 21.90
CA PRO A 256 14.29 18.22 21.48
C PRO A 256 13.82 19.27 20.46
N ARG A 257 14.68 20.22 20.04
CA ARG A 257 14.35 21.33 19.13
C ARG A 257 15.24 21.41 17.88
N LEU A 258 16.05 20.40 17.58
CA LEU A 258 16.88 20.41 16.36
C LEU A 258 16.03 19.99 15.15
N GLU A 259 15.79 20.92 14.23
CA GLU A 259 15.38 20.60 12.86
C GLU A 259 16.56 19.99 12.08
N TYR A 260 16.25 19.07 11.17
CA TYR A 260 17.24 18.34 10.38
C TYR A 260 18.12 19.28 9.55
N ASN A 261 19.45 19.20 9.72
CA ASN A 261 20.41 19.91 8.90
C ASN A 261 21.52 18.93 8.43
N PRO A 262 21.66 18.69 7.11
CA PRO A 262 22.56 17.68 6.55
C PRO A 262 24.07 18.00 6.67
N VAL A 263 24.45 19.22 7.09
CA VAL A 263 25.85 19.65 7.20
C VAL A 263 26.55 19.10 8.46
N TRP A 264 25.80 18.63 9.46
CA TRP A 264 26.35 18.18 10.75
C TRP A 264 26.86 16.74 10.75
N GLY A 265 26.70 16.01 9.64
CA GLY A 265 27.03 14.58 9.54
C GLY A 265 28.47 14.23 9.91
N ASP A 266 29.45 15.00 9.42
CA ASP A 266 30.87 14.68 9.61
C ASP A 266 31.41 15.01 11.01
N SER A 267 30.94 16.11 11.61
CA SER A 267 31.39 16.54 12.94
C SER A 267 30.79 15.67 14.06
N LEU A 268 29.56 15.17 13.88
CA LEU A 268 28.93 14.24 14.83
C LEU A 268 29.38 12.79 14.65
N TYR A 269 29.78 12.37 13.44
CA TYR A 269 30.40 11.06 13.23
C TYR A 269 31.72 10.93 14.01
N LYS A 270 32.54 12.00 14.05
CA LYS A 270 33.74 12.08 14.90
C LYS A 270 33.41 12.04 16.40
N PHE A 271 32.31 12.66 16.82
CA PHE A 271 31.86 12.65 18.22
C PHE A 271 31.44 11.25 18.69
N ILE A 272 30.81 10.46 17.82
CA ILE A 272 30.37 9.08 18.13
C ILE A 272 31.54 8.10 18.10
N ILE A 273 32.49 8.24 17.17
CA ILE A 273 33.73 7.44 17.21
C ILE A 273 34.45 7.70 18.54
N TYR A 274 34.52 8.95 18.98
CA TYR A 274 35.16 9.29 20.26
C TYR A 274 34.48 8.64 21.48
N PHE A 275 33.14 8.54 21.50
CA PHE A 275 32.39 7.90 22.60
C PHE A 275 32.27 6.37 22.51
N THR A 276 32.36 5.79 21.31
CA THR A 276 32.32 4.33 21.14
C THR A 276 33.70 3.67 21.25
N THR A 277 34.78 4.43 21.05
CA THR A 277 36.17 3.94 21.23
C THR A 277 36.72 4.19 22.64
N ASN A 278 36.29 5.26 23.33
CA ASN A 278 36.63 5.47 24.74
C ASN A 278 35.54 4.85 25.62
N ARG A 279 35.79 3.62 26.10
CA ARG A 279 35.00 2.99 27.16
C ARG A 279 34.87 3.95 28.34
N PHE A 280 33.65 4.18 28.82
CA PHE A 280 33.44 4.60 30.21
C PHE A 280 33.96 3.49 31.14
N PRO A 281 34.49 3.86 32.33
CA PRO A 281 35.37 3.02 33.15
C PRO A 281 34.78 1.67 33.55
#